data_AF-Q4RXG4-F1
#
_entry.id   AF-Q4RXG4-F1
#
_cell.length_a   1.000
_cell.length_b   1.000
_cell.length_c   1.000
_cell.angle_alpha   90.00
_cell.angle_beta   90.00
_cell.angle_gamma   90.00
#
_symmetry.space_group_name_H-M   'P 1'
#
loop_
_entity.id
_entity.type
_entity.pdbx_description
1 polymer ?
#
loop_
_entity_poly.entity_id
_entity_poly.type
_entity_poly.pdbx_seq_one_letter_code
_entity_poly.pdbx_strand_id
1 'polypeptide(L)'
;GTYIMMIFDHYVCSGPALLLLAVFQSAIIGWIYGSDRFCDNIADMIGYRPHALIKYSWMYITPLTCMGTLIFLSVRYTPIKFNNSYVYPWWGYGIGWFLASSSLIMIPITMICKVAKKEG
;
A
#
# COMPACT_ATOMS: atom_id res chain seq x y z
N GLY A 1 -18.37 18.19 12.38
CA GLY A 1 -17.06 18.01 13.03
C GLY A 1 -16.71 16.55 13.17
N THR A 2 -17.35 15.85 14.10
CA THR A 2 -17.09 14.43 14.44
C THR A 2 -17.28 13.44 13.29
N TYR A 3 -18.25 13.68 12.40
CA TYR A 3 -18.49 12.80 11.24
C TYR A 3 -17.27 12.73 10.32
N ILE A 4 -16.77 13.89 9.86
CA ILE A 4 -15.55 14.01 9.03
C ILE A 4 -14.35 13.34 9.70
N MET A 5 -14.18 13.49 11.02
CA MET A 5 -13.06 12.89 11.74
C MET A 5 -13.12 11.36 11.74
N MET A 6 -14.30 10.76 11.91
CA MET A 6 -14.45 9.31 11.93
C MET A 6 -14.21 8.67 10.55
N ILE A 7 -14.63 9.37 9.49
CA ILE A 7 -14.35 8.99 8.10
C ILE A 7 -12.85 9.05 7.83
N PHE A 8 -12.22 10.16 8.24
CA PHE A 8 -10.79 10.36 8.06
C PHE A 8 -9.98 9.30 8.81
N ASP A 9 -10.33 9.02 10.07
CA ASP A 9 -9.67 7.98 10.87
C ASP A 9 -9.81 6.59 10.22
N HIS A 10 -10.99 6.26 9.68
CA HIS A 10 -11.23 4.96 9.05
C HIS A 10 -10.51 4.79 7.70
N TYR A 11 -10.54 5.80 6.83
CA TYR A 11 -9.96 5.72 5.48
C TYR A 11 -8.46 6.04 5.43
N VAL A 12 -8.01 7.01 6.22
CA VAL A 12 -6.62 7.51 6.19
C VAL A 12 -5.74 6.78 7.20
N CYS A 13 -6.25 6.54 8.41
CA CYS A 13 -5.43 6.04 9.51
C CYS A 13 -5.48 4.50 9.66
N SER A 14 -6.62 3.85 9.36
CA SER A 14 -6.87 2.50 9.91
C SER A 14 -6.77 1.31 8.95
N GLY A 15 -6.92 1.45 7.62
CA GLY A 15 -7.01 0.25 6.78
C GLY A 15 -6.56 0.38 5.33
N PRO A 16 -7.42 0.90 4.44
CA PRO A 16 -7.23 0.76 2.99
C PRO A 16 -5.99 1.51 2.46
N ALA A 17 -5.69 2.71 2.99
CA ALA A 17 -4.52 3.47 2.59
C ALA A 17 -3.20 2.78 2.96
N LEU A 18 -3.10 2.21 4.18
CA LEU A 18 -1.92 1.48 4.64
C LEU A 18 -1.71 0.17 3.86
N LEU A 19 -2.80 -0.53 3.54
CA LEU A 19 -2.71 -1.75 2.73
C LEU A 19 -2.28 -1.46 1.29
N LEU A 20 -2.80 -0.40 0.68
CA LEU A 20 -2.34 0.06 -0.63
C LEU A 20 -0.86 0.44 -0.58
N LEU A 21 -0.43 1.15 0.47
CA LEU A 21 0.99 1.46 0.70
C LEU A 21 1.84 0.20 0.73
N ALA A 22 1.44 -0.81 1.51
CA ALA A 22 2.17 -2.06 1.63
C ALA A 22 2.26 -2.83 0.29
N VAL A 23 1.19 -2.84 -0.52
CA VAL A 23 1.21 -3.43 -1.87
C VAL A 23 2.20 -2.70 -2.78
N PHE A 24 2.13 -1.36 -2.84
CA PHE A 24 3.05 -0.59 -3.68
C PHE A 24 4.50 -0.72 -3.23
N GLN A 25 4.77 -0.66 -1.92
CA GLN A 25 6.11 -0.83 -1.38
C GLN A 25 6.69 -2.20 -1.71
N SER A 26 5.93 -3.27 -1.49
CA SER A 26 6.38 -4.63 -1.81
C SER A 26 6.57 -4.83 -3.33
N ALA A 27 5.71 -4.26 -4.17
CA ALA A 27 5.87 -4.30 -5.63
C ALA A 27 7.12 -3.53 -6.11
N ILE A 28 7.38 -2.34 -5.55
CA ILE A 28 8.57 -1.53 -5.86
C ILE A 28 9.84 -2.27 -5.44
N ILE A 29 9.90 -2.78 -4.21
CA ILE A 29 11.05 -3.54 -3.72
C ILE A 29 11.24 -4.80 -4.57
N GLY A 30 10.13 -5.43 -4.96
CA GLY A 30 10.19 -6.72 -5.61
C GLY A 30 10.61 -6.68 -7.07
N TRP A 31 9.93 -5.87 -7.87
CA TRP A 31 10.12 -5.78 -9.31
C TRP A 31 11.05 -4.66 -9.75
N ILE A 32 10.93 -3.46 -9.16
CA ILE A 32 11.71 -2.28 -9.61
C ILE A 32 13.12 -2.33 -9.01
N TYR A 33 13.21 -2.40 -7.68
CA TYR A 33 14.48 -2.50 -6.98
C TYR A 33 15.15 -3.86 -7.21
N GLY A 34 14.36 -4.89 -7.50
CA GLY A 34 14.84 -6.24 -7.79
C GLY A 34 15.21 -6.99 -6.51
N SER A 35 14.59 -8.15 -6.36
CA SER A 35 14.76 -9.03 -5.21
C SER A 35 16.21 -9.39 -4.88
N ASP A 36 17.05 -9.63 -5.89
CA ASP A 36 18.44 -10.04 -5.68
C ASP A 36 19.28 -8.93 -5.05
N ARG A 37 19.13 -7.69 -5.53
CA ARG A 37 19.80 -6.51 -4.96
C ARG A 37 19.36 -6.27 -3.51
N PHE A 38 18.09 -6.53 -3.21
CA PHE A 38 17.60 -6.44 -1.84
C PHE A 38 18.23 -7.50 -0.93
N CYS A 39 18.33 -8.75 -1.40
CA CYS A 39 18.99 -9.82 -0.66
C CYS A 39 20.50 -9.56 -0.46
N ASP A 40 21.17 -8.94 -1.43
CA ASP A 40 22.58 -8.55 -1.31
C ASP A 40 22.79 -7.47 -0.26
N ASN A 41 21.97 -6.40 -0.26
CA ASN A 41 22.04 -5.37 0.79
C ASN A 41 21.80 -5.95 2.18
N ILE A 42 20.89 -6.92 2.29
CA ILE A 42 20.64 -7.61 3.56
C ILE A 42 21.86 -8.44 3.95
N ALA A 43 22.47 -9.16 3.00
CA ALA A 43 23.68 -9.92 3.27
C ALA A 43 24.82 -9.02 3.76
N ASP A 44 24.95 -7.81 3.20
CA ASP A 44 25.93 -6.81 3.65
C ASP A 44 25.62 -6.26 5.05
N MET A 45 24.34 -6.20 5.46
CA MET A 45 23.92 -5.73 6.79
C MET A 45 24.09 -6.78 7.90
N ILE A 46 23.72 -8.04 7.64
CA ILE A 46 23.72 -9.13 8.64
C ILE A 46 24.86 -10.14 8.47
N GLY A 47 25.66 -10.03 7.40
CA GLY A 47 26.83 -10.88 7.15
C GLY A 47 26.53 -12.25 6.54
N TYR A 48 25.25 -12.58 6.27
CA TYR A 48 24.86 -13.83 5.62
C TYR A 48 23.68 -13.61 4.66
N ARG A 49 23.65 -14.38 3.56
CA ARG A 49 22.60 -14.26 2.54
C ARG A 49 21.31 -14.93 3.04
N PRO A 50 20.17 -14.21 3.09
CA PRO A 50 18.90 -14.82 3.50
C PRO A 50 18.51 -15.95 2.55
N HIS A 51 17.93 -17.01 3.10
CA HIS A 51 17.54 -18.20 2.33
C HIS A 51 16.50 -17.87 1.24
N ALA A 52 16.57 -18.53 0.08
CA ALA A 52 15.71 -18.23 -1.07
C ALA A 52 14.20 -18.32 -0.77
N LEU A 53 13.80 -19.13 0.22
CA LEU A 53 12.40 -19.20 0.66
C LEU A 53 11.92 -17.91 1.32
N ILE A 54 12.78 -17.22 2.07
CA ILE A 54 12.46 -15.92 2.69
C ILE A 54 12.35 -14.85 1.60
N LYS A 55 13.21 -14.92 0.57
CA LYS A 55 13.14 -14.07 -0.63
C LYS A 55 11.76 -14.17 -1.31
N TYR A 56 11.27 -15.39 -1.56
CA TYR A 56 9.95 -15.59 -2.17
C TYR A 56 8.78 -15.17 -1.27
N SER A 57 8.93 -15.34 0.05
CA SER A 57 7.93 -14.87 1.02
C SER A 57 7.73 -13.36 0.91
N TRP A 58 8.81 -12.58 0.87
CA TRP A 58 8.70 -11.12 0.76
C TRP A 58 8.29 -10.64 -0.63
N MET A 59 8.66 -11.40 -1.68
CA MET A 59 8.29 -11.06 -3.05
C MET A 59 6.83 -11.32 -3.38
N TYR A 60 6.29 -12.45 -2.93
CA TYR A 60 5.00 -12.95 -3.39
C TYR A 60 3.99 -13.07 -2.25
N ILE A 61 4.39 -13.60 -1.10
CA ILE A 61 3.44 -13.82 0.01
C ILE A 61 2.98 -12.48 0.60
N THR A 62 3.88 -11.52 0.79
CA THR A 62 3.53 -10.19 1.31
C THR A 62 2.55 -9.44 0.40
N PRO A 63 2.83 -9.22 -0.91
CA PRO A 63 1.87 -8.54 -1.76
C PRO A 63 0.59 -9.36 -1.96
N LEU A 64 0.65 -10.69 -2.02
CA LEU A 64 -0.54 -11.53 -2.13
C LEU A 64 -1.44 -11.42 -0.88
N THR A 65 -0.86 -11.39 0.32
CA THR A 65 -1.61 -11.25 1.57
C THR A 65 -2.20 -9.85 1.69
N CYS A 66 -1.45 -8.81 1.34
CA CYS A 66 -1.95 -7.43 1.33
C CYS A 66 -3.05 -7.23 0.28
N MET A 67 -2.89 -7.79 -0.92
CA MET A 67 -3.89 -7.74 -1.98
C MET A 67 -5.13 -8.56 -1.63
N GLY A 68 -4.95 -9.75 -1.05
CA GLY A 68 -6.04 -10.57 -0.52
C GLY A 68 -6.80 -9.86 0.59
N THR A 69 -6.10 -9.12 1.47
CA THR A 69 -6.72 -8.32 2.53
C THR A 69 -7.46 -7.11 1.95
N LEU A 70 -6.93 -6.44 0.92
CA LEU A 70 -7.65 -5.37 0.20
C LEU A 70 -8.90 -5.89 -0.50
N ILE A 71 -8.82 -7.04 -1.18
CA ILE A 71 -9.97 -7.67 -1.83
C ILE A 71 -10.97 -8.12 -0.77
N PHE A 72 -10.52 -8.68 0.34
CA PHE A 72 -11.38 -9.08 1.45
C PHE A 72 -12.08 -7.87 2.07
N LEU A 73 -11.37 -6.76 2.30
CA LEU A 73 -11.98 -5.49 2.70
C LEU A 73 -12.97 -5.00 1.65
N SER A 74 -12.63 -5.11 0.36
CA SER A 74 -13.48 -4.74 -0.79
C SER A 74 -14.78 -5.56 -0.86
N VAL A 75 -14.71 -6.85 -0.59
CA VAL A 75 -15.85 -7.78 -0.59
C VAL A 75 -16.66 -7.67 0.71
N ARG A 76 -16.00 -7.48 1.85
CA ARG A 76 -16.62 -7.08 3.12
C ARG A 76 -16.88 -5.58 3.21
N TYR A 77 -17.09 -4.87 2.10
CA TYR A 77 -17.77 -3.57 2.14
C TYR A 77 -19.22 -3.80 2.57
N THR A 78 -19.42 -4.20 3.83
CA THR A 78 -20.59 -3.78 4.57
C THR A 78 -20.57 -2.27 4.51
N PRO A 79 -21.55 -1.61 3.86
CA PRO A 79 -21.64 -0.17 3.95
C PRO A 79 -21.63 0.15 5.44
N ILE A 80 -20.79 1.09 5.86
CA ILE A 80 -20.72 1.53 7.25
C ILE A 80 -22.09 2.10 7.56
N LYS A 81 -23.02 1.23 8.01
CA LYS A 81 -24.39 1.59 8.36
C LYS A 81 -24.31 2.27 9.71
N PHE A 82 -24.06 3.56 9.69
CA PHE A 82 -24.41 4.39 10.83
C PHE A 82 -25.94 4.40 10.91
N ASN A 83 -26.45 3.65 11.90
CA ASN A 83 -27.84 3.70 12.34
C ASN A 83 -28.89 3.54 11.22
N ASN A 84 -28.91 2.36 10.56
CA ASN A 84 -30.01 1.82 9.74
C ASN A 84 -30.72 2.72 8.70
N SER A 85 -30.21 3.91 8.36
CA SER A 85 -30.86 4.82 7.38
C SER A 85 -29.92 5.76 6.63
N TYR A 86 -28.63 5.89 7.00
CA TYR A 86 -27.71 6.74 6.26
C TYR A 86 -26.74 5.93 5.39
N VAL A 87 -27.05 5.88 4.10
CA VAL A 87 -26.15 5.38 3.07
C VAL A 87 -25.04 6.41 2.90
N TYR A 88 -23.81 5.99 3.15
CA TYR A 88 -22.66 6.82 2.91
C TYR A 88 -22.62 7.17 1.41
N PRO A 89 -22.56 8.46 1.05
CA PRO A 89 -22.72 8.87 -0.33
C PRO A 89 -21.50 8.49 -1.19
N TRP A 90 -21.71 8.20 -2.48
CA TRP A 90 -20.67 7.70 -3.39
C TRP A 90 -19.43 8.61 -3.47
N TRP A 91 -19.59 9.94 -3.28
CA TRP A 91 -18.48 10.89 -3.27
C TRP A 91 -17.50 10.66 -2.11
N GLY A 92 -18.00 10.18 -0.97
CA GLY A 92 -17.16 9.95 0.20
C GLY A 92 -16.19 8.77 0.02
N TYR A 93 -16.62 7.76 -0.73
CA TYR A 93 -15.73 6.67 -1.17
C TYR A 93 -14.67 7.18 -2.15
N GLY A 94 -15.07 8.02 -3.11
CA GLY A 94 -14.16 8.65 -4.05
C GLY A 94 -13.07 9.49 -3.37
N ILE A 95 -13.45 10.29 -2.35
CA ILE A 95 -12.50 11.09 -1.58
C ILE A 95 -11.55 10.20 -0.78
N GLY A 96 -12.04 9.12 -0.15
CA GLY A 96 -11.19 8.19 0.59
C GLY A 96 -10.13 7.51 -0.29
N TRP A 97 -10.52 7.03 -1.47
CA TRP A 97 -9.60 6.44 -2.44
C TRP A 97 -8.65 7.48 -3.07
N PHE A 98 -9.13 8.70 -3.32
CA PHE A 98 -8.31 9.79 -3.83
C PHE A 98 -7.24 10.22 -2.80
N LEU A 99 -7.60 10.34 -1.52
CA LEU A 99 -6.65 10.69 -0.47
C LEU A 99 -5.61 9.60 -0.27
N ALA A 100 -6.05 8.33 -0.28
CA ALA A 100 -5.17 7.17 -0.18
C ALA A 100 -4.20 7.09 -1.36
N SER A 101 -4.66 7.31 -2.60
CA SER A 101 -3.80 7.28 -3.78
C SER A 101 -2.89 8.49 -3.90
N SER A 102 -3.30 9.67 -3.42
CA SER A 102 -2.51 10.90 -3.49
C SER A 102 -1.17 10.80 -2.75
N SER A 103 -1.15 10.19 -1.57
CA SER A 103 0.10 10.00 -0.82
C SER A 103 1.00 8.96 -1.49
N LEU A 104 0.40 7.92 -2.09
CA LEU A 104 1.10 6.82 -2.72
C LEU A 104 1.75 7.20 -4.03
N ILE A 105 1.10 8.06 -4.83
CA ILE A 105 1.59 8.55 -6.11
C ILE A 105 2.86 9.39 -5.97
N MET A 106 3.11 10.01 -4.81
CA MET A 106 4.32 10.81 -4.59
C MET A 106 5.60 9.96 -4.63
N ILE A 107 5.53 8.70 -4.21
CA ILE A 107 6.68 7.77 -4.21
C ILE A 107 7.17 7.44 -5.64
N PRO A 108 6.34 6.93 -6.57
CA PRO A 108 6.76 6.69 -7.94
C PRO A 108 7.07 7.98 -8.70
N ILE A 109 6.34 9.09 -8.46
CA ILE A 109 6.65 10.38 -9.09
C ILE A 109 8.07 10.82 -8.73
N THR A 110 8.45 10.77 -7.46
CA THR A 110 9.80 11.19 -7.04
C THR A 110 10.88 10.26 -7.60
N MET A 111 10.59 8.96 -7.76
CA MET A 111 11.49 8.02 -8.41
C MET A 111 11.70 8.35 -9.90
N ILE A 112 10.61 8.56 -10.67
CA ILE A 112 10.66 8.92 -12.08
C ILE A 112 11.37 10.27 -12.27
N CYS A 113 11.03 11.28 -11.47
CA CYS A 113 11.69 12.59 -11.52
C CYS A 113 13.19 12.52 -11.22
N LYS A 114 13.62 11.63 -10.31
CA LYS A 114 15.05 11.42 -10.02
C LYS A 114 15.77 10.67 -11.13
N VAL A 115 15.11 9.70 -11.77
CA VAL A 115 15.67 9.00 -12.93
C VAL A 115 15.81 9.96 -14.11
N ALA A 116 14.77 10.72 -14.45
CA ALA A 116 14.79 11.69 -15.55
C ALA A 116 15.85 12.80 -15.35
N LYS A 117 16.12 13.22 -14.10
CA LYS A 117 17.17 14.20 -13.79
C LYS A 117 18.59 13.64 -13.81
N LYS A 118 18.76 12.32 -13.71
CA LYS A 118 20.08 11.67 -13.76
C LYS A 118 20.57 11.39 -15.19
N GLU A 119 19.72 11.60 -16.20
CA GLU A 119 20.09 11.49 -17.62
C GLU A 119 20.61 12.81 -18.22
N GLY A 120 21.02 13.76 -17.37
CA GLY A 120 21.70 15.01 -17.76
C GLY A 120 23.10 15.11 -17.19
#